data_AF-A0A0Q6Q5Q2-F1
#
_entry.id   AF-A0A0Q6Q5Q2-F1
#
_cell.length_a   1.000
_cell.length_b   1.000
_cell.length_c   1.000
_cell.angle_alpha   90.00
_cell.angle_beta   90.00
_cell.angle_gamma   90.00
#
_symmetry.space_group_name_H-M   'P 1'
#
loop_
_entity.id
_entity.type
_entity.pdbx_description
1 polymer ?
#
loop_
_entity_poly.entity_id
_entity_poly.type
_entity_poly.pdbx_seq_one_letter_code
_entity_poly.pdbx_strand_id
1 'polypeptide(L)'
;MPALAQSADGPAIKREFLFEVPGYKTQNQGGQTMNMYFHYRYNSGIAEADIPNYEDLRSHALKFMDAVDPTKNPYWETLNQELCTQLKDGFPIEAITCQLLVYPDNRPGLPYEPGYHGSIHTIGDIEPLAILSRPPP
;
A
#
# COMPACT_ATOMS: atom_id res chain seq x y z
N MET A 1 -7.80 18.12 -49.83
CA MET A 1 -7.73 18.66 -48.45
C MET A 1 -7.72 17.46 -47.51
N PRO A 2 -6.72 17.26 -46.64
CA PRO A 2 -6.81 16.19 -45.65
C PRO A 2 -7.58 16.70 -44.43
N ALA A 3 -8.48 15.86 -43.92
CA ALA A 3 -9.21 16.10 -42.68
C ALA A 3 -8.27 15.89 -41.49
N LEU A 4 -8.24 16.86 -40.57
CA LEU A 4 -7.58 16.74 -39.28
C LEU A 4 -8.35 15.73 -38.44
N ALA A 5 -7.70 14.63 -38.06
CA ALA A 5 -8.19 13.77 -37.00
C ALA A 5 -8.19 14.57 -35.70
N GLN A 6 -9.38 14.82 -35.15
CA GLN A 6 -9.50 15.30 -33.78
C GLN A 6 -9.16 14.13 -32.85
N SER A 7 -7.97 14.17 -32.25
CA SER A 7 -7.65 13.38 -31.06
C SER A 7 -8.58 13.83 -29.95
N ALA A 8 -9.53 12.96 -29.60
CA ALA A 8 -10.40 13.11 -28.45
C ALA A 8 -9.66 12.72 -27.16
N ASP A 9 -8.55 13.37 -26.86
CA ASP A 9 -7.88 13.23 -25.56
C ASP A 9 -8.31 14.39 -24.67
N GLY A 10 -9.54 14.30 -24.15
CA GLY A 10 -9.86 14.97 -22.89
C GLY A 10 -9.00 14.38 -21.77
N PRO A 11 -8.70 15.11 -20.69
CA PRO A 11 -7.92 14.55 -19.59
C PRO A 11 -8.61 13.29 -19.06
N ALA A 12 -7.90 12.16 -19.12
CA ALA A 12 -8.39 10.90 -18.60
C ALA A 12 -8.77 11.09 -17.12
N ILE A 13 -10.01 10.76 -16.77
CA ILE A 13 -10.50 10.88 -15.40
C ILE A 13 -9.74 9.86 -14.55
N LYS A 14 -8.86 10.36 -13.68
CA LYS A 14 -8.14 9.54 -12.70
C LYS A 14 -9.04 9.27 -11.51
N ARG A 15 -9.18 7.99 -11.14
CA ARG A 15 -9.94 7.56 -9.97
C ARG A 15 -9.00 6.88 -9.00
N GLU A 16 -8.95 7.41 -7.79
CA GLU A 16 -8.04 6.95 -6.75
C GLU A 16 -8.81 6.60 -5.49
N PHE A 17 -8.23 5.70 -4.69
CA PHE A 17 -8.78 5.30 -3.41
C PHE A 17 -7.64 5.12 -2.42
N LEU A 18 -7.90 5.46 -1.16
CA LEU A 18 -6.96 5.32 -0.05
C LEU A 18 -7.65 4.62 1.11
N PHE A 19 -6.97 3.66 1.73
CA PHE A 19 -7.38 3.11 3.02
C PHE A 19 -6.19 2.84 3.92
N GLU A 20 -6.48 2.72 5.22
CA GLU A 20 -5.52 2.30 6.23
C GLU A 20 -5.96 1.03 6.95
N VAL A 21 -4.97 0.27 7.43
CA VAL A 21 -5.14 -0.82 8.38
C VAL A 21 -4.36 -0.42 9.64
N PRO A 22 -5.05 0.15 10.65
CA PRO A 22 -4.38 0.66 11.83
C PRO A 22 -4.10 -0.46 12.85
N GLY A 23 -2.92 -0.40 13.49
CA GLY A 23 -2.60 -1.24 14.64
C GLY A 23 -2.48 -2.74 14.33
N TYR A 24 -2.08 -3.11 13.11
CA TYR A 24 -1.77 -4.49 12.78
C TYR A 24 -0.60 -4.98 13.65
N LYS A 25 -0.78 -6.12 14.31
CA LYS A 25 0.25 -6.77 15.13
C LYS A 25 0.86 -7.92 14.34
N THR A 26 2.15 -7.83 14.04
CA THR A 26 2.84 -8.91 13.32
C THR A 26 2.88 -10.16 14.17
N GLN A 27 2.59 -11.32 13.56
CA GLN A 27 2.73 -12.59 14.26
C GLN A 27 4.20 -13.04 14.27
N ASN A 28 4.89 -12.84 13.13
CA ASN A 28 6.18 -13.48 12.90
C ASN A 28 7.36 -12.50 12.98
N GLN A 29 7.14 -11.19 12.96
CA GLN A 29 8.20 -10.16 13.04
C GLN A 29 8.34 -9.59 14.45
N GLY A 30 8.56 -10.48 15.43
CA GLY A 30 8.79 -10.10 16.83
C GLY A 30 7.61 -9.44 17.54
N GLY A 31 6.39 -9.48 16.98
CA GLY A 31 5.19 -8.89 17.61
C GLY A 31 5.06 -7.37 17.45
N GLN A 32 5.76 -6.77 16.49
CA GLN A 32 5.69 -5.33 16.22
C GLN A 32 4.27 -4.87 15.89
N THR A 33 3.95 -3.65 16.28
CA THR A 33 2.69 -2.99 15.89
C THR A 33 2.96 -2.01 14.77
N MET A 34 2.09 -1.98 13.75
CA MET A 34 2.24 -1.06 12.62
C MET A 34 0.89 -0.60 12.08
N ASN A 35 0.92 0.50 11.33
CA ASN A 35 -0.12 0.86 10.38
C ASN A 35 0.32 0.49 8.97
N MET A 36 -0.64 0.07 8.15
CA MET A 36 -0.43 -0.10 6.71
C MET A 36 -1.32 0.88 5.97
N TYR A 37 -0.75 1.63 5.04
CA TYR A 37 -1.47 2.57 4.20
C TYR A 37 -1.36 2.14 2.74
N PHE A 38 -2.47 2.20 2.04
CA PHE A 38 -2.54 1.86 0.62
C PHE A 38 -3.30 2.96 -0.10
N HIS A 39 -2.64 3.59 -1.07
CA HIS A 39 -3.26 4.55 -1.97
C HIS A 39 -2.98 4.11 -3.39
N TYR A 40 -4.04 3.96 -4.17
CA TYR A 40 -3.94 3.39 -5.50
C TYR A 40 -4.88 4.09 -6.46
N ARG A 41 -4.50 4.04 -7.73
CA ARG A 41 -5.28 4.51 -8.86
C ARG A 41 -5.71 3.33 -9.70
N TYR A 42 -7.00 3.29 -10.02
CA TYR A 42 -7.55 2.28 -10.92
C TYR A 42 -7.03 2.45 -12.34
N ASN A 43 -7.09 1.38 -13.14
CA ASN A 43 -6.86 1.45 -14.57
C ASN A 43 -7.70 2.57 -15.22
N SER A 44 -7.07 3.36 -16.09
CA SER A 44 -7.76 4.37 -16.89
C SER A 44 -9.02 3.82 -17.57
N GLY A 45 -10.15 4.51 -17.41
CA GLY A 45 -11.43 4.11 -18.00
C GLY A 45 -12.13 2.93 -17.32
N ILE A 46 -11.73 2.53 -16.10
CA ILE A 46 -12.39 1.46 -15.34
C ILE A 46 -13.92 1.63 -15.31
N ALA A 47 -14.65 0.57 -15.67
CA ALA A 47 -16.10 0.57 -15.57
C ALA A 47 -16.52 0.44 -14.09
N GLU A 48 -17.68 0.97 -13.73
CA GLU A 48 -18.15 0.92 -12.34
C GLU A 48 -18.31 -0.52 -11.82
N ALA A 49 -18.75 -1.44 -12.68
CA ALA A 49 -18.88 -2.86 -12.36
C ALA A 49 -17.54 -3.57 -12.12
N ASP A 50 -16.42 -3.00 -12.58
CA ASP A 50 -15.09 -3.59 -12.45
C ASP A 50 -14.30 -3.02 -11.26
N ILE A 51 -14.89 -2.08 -10.50
CA ILE A 51 -14.25 -1.53 -9.31
C ILE A 51 -14.20 -2.64 -8.24
N PRO A 52 -13.00 -3.04 -7.79
CA PRO A 52 -12.88 -4.05 -6.75
C PRO A 52 -13.41 -3.53 -5.42
N ASN A 53 -13.94 -4.44 -4.59
CA ASN A 53 -14.22 -4.10 -3.21
C ASN A 53 -12.89 -3.89 -2.48
N TYR A 54 -12.72 -2.74 -1.82
CA TYR A 54 -11.48 -2.43 -1.10
C TYR A 54 -11.19 -3.46 0.01
N GLU A 55 -12.21 -4.15 0.51
CA GLU A 55 -12.06 -5.23 1.49
C GLU A 55 -11.27 -6.42 0.95
N ASP A 56 -11.29 -6.66 -0.36
CA ASP A 56 -10.51 -7.74 -0.99
C ASP A 56 -9.02 -7.39 -0.99
N LEU A 57 -8.66 -6.13 -1.32
CA LEU A 57 -7.29 -5.63 -1.23
C LEU A 57 -6.78 -5.69 0.22
N ARG A 58 -7.60 -5.23 1.17
CA ARG A 58 -7.29 -5.31 2.61
C ARG A 58 -7.04 -6.75 3.04
N SER A 59 -7.90 -7.67 2.61
CA SER A 59 -7.78 -9.09 2.97
C SER A 59 -6.55 -9.74 2.36
N HIS A 60 -6.19 -9.37 1.12
CA HIS A 60 -4.95 -9.80 0.48
C HIS A 60 -3.74 -9.32 1.27
N ALA A 61 -3.71 -8.04 1.65
CA ALA A 61 -2.61 -7.47 2.43
C ALA A 61 -2.43 -8.16 3.79
N LEU A 62 -3.52 -8.40 4.52
CA LEU A 62 -3.48 -9.13 5.79
C LEU A 62 -2.95 -10.56 5.62
N LYS A 63 -3.47 -11.30 4.63
CA LYS A 63 -3.01 -12.67 4.34
C LYS A 63 -1.53 -12.73 3.97
N PHE A 64 -1.05 -11.76 3.19
CA PHE A 64 0.37 -11.63 2.88
C PHE A 64 1.18 -11.49 4.17
N MET A 65 0.83 -10.52 5.02
CA MET A 65 1.56 -10.24 6.26
C MET A 65 1.52 -11.41 7.25
N ASP A 66 0.39 -12.12 7.35
CA ASP A 66 0.25 -13.30 8.21
C ASP A 66 1.08 -14.49 7.72
N ALA A 67 1.35 -14.57 6.42
CA ALA A 67 2.13 -15.64 5.79
C ALA A 67 3.64 -15.37 5.75
N VAL A 68 4.10 -14.17 6.15
CA VAL A 68 5.52 -13.80 6.11
C VAL A 68 6.36 -14.72 6.99
N ASP A 69 7.40 -15.30 6.39
CA ASP A 69 8.48 -16.00 7.09
C ASP A 69 9.61 -14.99 7.42
N PRO A 70 9.78 -14.61 8.70
CA PRO A 70 10.74 -13.59 9.12
C PRO A 70 12.19 -14.05 8.94
N THR A 71 12.42 -15.36 8.83
CA THR A 71 13.76 -15.92 8.62
C THR A 71 14.24 -15.74 7.18
N LYS A 72 13.31 -15.54 6.25
CA LYS A 72 13.58 -15.35 4.82
C LYS A 72 13.49 -13.89 4.40
N ASN A 73 12.54 -13.15 4.99
CA ASN A 73 12.29 -11.74 4.66
C ASN A 73 12.34 -10.86 5.92
N PRO A 74 13.54 -10.50 6.40
CA PRO A 74 13.68 -9.75 7.65
C PRO A 74 13.43 -8.24 7.49
N TYR A 75 13.42 -7.70 6.26
CA TYR A 75 13.40 -6.27 6.00
C TYR A 75 11.99 -5.76 5.62
N TRP A 76 11.56 -4.67 6.25
CA TRP A 76 10.27 -4.04 5.96
C TRP A 76 10.16 -3.55 4.53
N GLU A 77 11.27 -3.11 3.94
CA GLU A 77 11.37 -2.64 2.56
C GLU A 77 11.06 -3.75 1.57
N THR A 78 11.60 -4.95 1.82
CA THR A 78 11.33 -6.13 0.99
C THR A 78 9.87 -6.56 1.11
N LEU A 79 9.33 -6.61 2.33
CA LEU A 79 7.93 -6.95 2.56
C LEU A 79 6.98 -5.94 1.90
N ASN A 80 7.27 -4.65 2.02
CA ASN A 80 6.45 -3.60 1.41
C ASN A 80 6.51 -3.67 -0.11
N GLN A 81 7.69 -3.86 -0.71
CA GLN A 81 7.84 -4.03 -2.14
C GLN A 81 7.04 -5.24 -2.66
N GLU A 82 7.18 -6.40 -2.02
CA GLU A 82 6.46 -7.62 -2.42
C GLU A 82 4.95 -7.46 -2.29
N LEU A 83 4.49 -6.96 -1.14
CA LEU A 83 3.07 -6.69 -0.90
C LEU A 83 2.50 -5.72 -1.95
N CYS A 84 3.19 -4.60 -2.17
CA CYS A 84 2.71 -3.57 -3.10
C CYS A 84 2.67 -4.09 -4.54
N THR A 85 3.66 -4.91 -4.93
CA THR A 85 3.68 -5.58 -6.24
C THR A 85 2.50 -6.55 -6.37
N GLN A 86 2.25 -7.39 -5.37
CA GLN A 86 1.11 -8.33 -5.41
C GLN A 86 -0.25 -7.63 -5.51
N LEU A 87 -0.42 -6.53 -4.77
CA LEU A 87 -1.65 -5.72 -4.87
C LEU A 87 -1.78 -5.06 -6.24
N LYS A 88 -0.68 -4.55 -6.80
CA LYS A 88 -0.67 -3.93 -8.14
C LYS A 88 -1.04 -4.93 -9.24
N ASP A 89 -0.56 -6.16 -9.13
CA ASP A 89 -0.74 -7.20 -10.16
C ASP A 89 -2.05 -7.97 -9.99
N GLY A 90 -2.59 -8.04 -8.76
CA GLY A 90 -3.81 -8.78 -8.44
C GLY A 90 -5.11 -8.01 -8.65
N PHE A 91 -5.06 -6.70 -8.88
CA PHE A 91 -6.23 -5.82 -8.94
C PHE A 91 -6.13 -4.87 -10.16
N PRO A 92 -7.26 -4.30 -10.64
CA PRO A 92 -7.28 -3.39 -11.80
C PRO A 92 -6.73 -2.00 -11.44
N ILE A 93 -5.45 -1.94 -11.11
CA ILE A 93 -4.71 -0.78 -10.59
C ILE A 93 -3.65 -0.37 -11.61
N GLU A 94 -3.55 0.90 -11.95
CA GLU A 94 -2.49 1.43 -12.83
C GLU A 94 -1.28 1.95 -12.06
N ALA A 95 -1.49 2.48 -10.85
CA ALA A 95 -0.45 2.97 -9.97
C ALA A 95 -0.83 2.76 -8.50
N ILE A 96 0.15 2.47 -7.65
CA ILE A 96 -0.06 2.24 -6.22
C ILE A 96 1.13 2.77 -5.42
N THR A 97 0.85 3.27 -4.23
CA THR A 97 1.83 3.51 -3.19
C THR A 97 1.38 2.81 -1.90
N CYS A 98 2.32 2.09 -1.31
CA CYS A 98 2.13 1.33 -0.08
C CYS A 98 3.10 1.83 0.97
N GLN A 99 2.62 2.02 2.19
CA GLN A 99 3.45 2.41 3.31
C GLN A 99 3.21 1.48 4.50
N LEU A 100 4.29 0.88 5.00
CA LEU A 100 4.32 0.19 6.29
C LEU A 100 4.93 1.17 7.31
N LEU A 101 4.16 1.58 8.32
CA LEU A 101 4.61 2.47 9.38
C LEU A 101 4.60 1.72 10.72
N VAL A 102 5.79 1.31 11.15
CA VAL A 102 6.02 0.59 12.40
C VAL A 102 6.08 1.56 13.58
N TYR A 103 5.47 1.15 14.68
CA TYR A 103 5.38 1.95 15.89
C TYR A 103 6.68 1.88 16.70
N PRO A 104 6.94 2.88 17.57
CA PRO A 104 7.97 2.75 18.59
C PRO A 104 7.70 1.53 19.48
N ASP A 105 8.77 0.87 19.92
CA ASP A 105 8.69 -0.34 20.73
C ASP A 105 9.56 -0.25 21.98
N ASN A 106 8.95 -0.52 23.13
CA ASN A 106 9.61 -0.57 24.44
C ASN A 106 9.20 -1.82 25.23
N ARG A 107 8.85 -2.90 24.53
CA ARG A 107 8.49 -4.17 25.17
C ARG A 107 9.71 -4.80 25.87
N PRO A 108 9.53 -5.40 27.06
CA PRO A 108 10.62 -6.05 27.78
C PRO A 108 11.26 -7.18 26.97
N GLY A 109 12.60 -7.28 27.00
CA GLY A 109 13.34 -8.34 26.32
C GLY A 109 13.71 -8.06 24.87
N LEU A 110 13.37 -6.89 24.34
CA LEU A 110 13.81 -6.40 23.03
C LEU A 110 14.60 -5.09 23.19
N PRO A 111 15.52 -4.75 22.25
CA PRO A 111 16.09 -3.41 22.19
C PRO A 111 14.99 -2.35 22.07
N TYR A 112 15.20 -1.23 22.75
CA TYR A 112 14.31 -0.08 22.64
C TYR A 112 14.40 0.51 21.22
N GLU A 113 13.25 0.62 20.56
CA GLU A 113 13.10 1.20 19.23
C GLU A 113 12.38 2.55 19.32
N PRO A 114 13.08 3.68 19.15
CA PRO A 114 12.49 5.01 19.29
C PRO A 114 11.76 5.45 18.03
N GLY A 115 10.60 6.08 18.24
CA GLY A 115 9.85 6.75 17.18
C GLY A 115 9.20 5.82 16.15
N TYR A 116 8.52 6.44 15.19
CA TYR A 116 7.93 5.74 14.06
C TYR A 116 8.99 5.58 12.96
N HIS A 117 9.01 4.41 12.34
CA HIS A 117 9.88 4.11 11.20
C HIS A 117 9.11 3.24 10.21
N GLY A 118 9.56 3.14 8.97
CA GLY A 118 8.76 2.44 7.98
C GLY A 118 9.36 2.43 6.59
N SER A 119 8.65 1.75 5.70
CA SER A 119 8.96 1.69 4.28
C SER A 119 7.84 2.33 3.47
N ILE A 120 8.22 3.02 2.39
CA ILE A 120 7.32 3.52 1.35
C ILE A 120 7.75 2.87 0.04
N HIS A 121 6.80 2.35 -0.72
CA HIS A 121 7.03 1.78 -2.03
C HIS A 121 5.96 2.26 -2.99
N THR A 122 6.38 2.79 -4.15
CA THR A 122 5.49 3.40 -5.14
C THR A 122 5.76 2.79 -6.51
N ILE A 123 4.70 2.35 -7.18
CA ILE A 123 4.71 1.77 -8.53
C ILE A 123 3.78 2.61 -9.41
N GLY A 124 4.31 3.12 -10.53
CA GLY A 124 3.56 3.97 -11.46
C GLY A 124 3.55 5.46 -11.07
N ASP A 125 2.84 6.26 -11.86
CA ASP A 125 2.74 7.72 -11.67
C ASP A 125 1.61 8.09 -10.69
N ILE A 126 1.90 8.02 -9.39
CA ILE A 126 0.99 8.43 -8.30
C ILE A 126 1.80 9.10 -7.20
N GLU A 127 1.19 10.06 -6.48
CA GLU A 127 1.85 10.72 -5.36
C GLU A 127 2.24 9.69 -4.29
N PRO A 128 3.52 9.62 -3.87
CA PRO A 128 3.94 8.72 -2.82
C PRO A 128 3.27 9.04 -1.47
N LEU A 129 2.90 7.99 -0.73
CA LEU A 129 2.47 8.16 0.67
C LEU A 129 3.68 8.43 1.55
N ALA A 130 3.67 9.54 2.29
CA ALA A 130 4.71 9.90 3.25
C ALA A 130 4.10 10.29 4.61
N ILE A 131 3.31 9.39 5.19
CA ILE A 131 2.59 9.63 6.46
C ILE A 131 3.52 9.31 7.63
N LEU A 132 4.05 10.32 8.31
CA LEU A 132 5.02 10.13 9.41
C LEU A 132 4.39 10.10 10.81
N SER A 133 3.08 10.26 10.91
CA SER A 133 2.34 10.17 12.17
C SER A 133 0.87 9.87 11.91
N ARG A 134 0.21 9.27 12.91
CA ARG A 134 -1.24 9.22 12.94
C ARG A 134 -1.76 10.67 12.98
N PRO A 135 -2.68 11.09 12.08
CA PRO A 135 -3.43 12.32 12.31
C PRO A 135 -4.08 12.25 13.70
N PRO A 136 -4.07 13.34 14.49
CA PRO A 136 -4.80 13.34 15.75
C PRO A 136 -6.27 12.97 15.49
N PRO A 137 -6.93 12.27 16.44
CA PRO A 137 -8.33 11.86 16.29
C PRO A 137 -9.27 13.05 16.11
#